data_AF-A0A3M1NRW3-F1
#
_entry.id   AF-A0A3M1NRW3-F1
#
_cell.length_a   1.000
_cell.length_b   1.000
_cell.length_c   1.000
_cell.angle_alpha   90.00
_cell.angle_beta   90.00
_cell.angle_gamma   90.00
#
_symmetry.space_group_name_H-M   'P 1'
#
loop_
_entity.id
_entity.type
_entity.pdbx_description
1 polymer ?
#
loop_
_entity_poly.entity_id
_entity_poly.type
_entity_poly.pdbx_seq_one_letter_code
_entity_poly.pdbx_strand_id
1 'polypeptide(L)'
;MCHLWHALASENTQLLRTALTALPPTPETAVWLNYIRCHDDIGWGLDDEDCAAVGQDGPATRRFCSDFYAGRVPGSYAEGYRFQVDRRTGEARTSGTAAALAGLQKALVEANPEAIEAALGRLRLLYGVLYAMRGAPLLYGGDEIGQLNHFAYLDDPLKAMDNRWVHRPPMDWQRAAMRHTPGTVPYRLFATLRHLAAVRAPLAPLHSRAEEHVLFTENDRLFVVERVFEGERLLLVANFAGRPERLRLAELPAPWQQQALRDVVAGETLFLTSGDLVLPPYGFGWFVPAPEARPGPPVAVPIRLPVETFWGETVFLTGTLDVLGGGDPRHAHPLDASAYPVWSTELRLPAGTCFRFHWIKKRGPHLVARSEKTYWMKAGENRIFEV
;
A
#
# COMPACT_ATOMS: atom_id res chain seq x y z
N MET A 1 -13.48 5.80 6.66
CA MET A 1 -12.35 6.52 7.29
C MET A 1 -11.70 5.70 8.40
N CYS A 2 -12.35 5.49 9.56
CA CYS A 2 -11.76 4.77 10.71
C CYS A 2 -11.22 3.37 10.37
N HIS A 3 -11.94 2.59 9.56
CA HIS A 3 -11.51 1.26 9.11
C HIS A 3 -10.19 1.25 8.33
N LEU A 4 -9.90 2.31 7.56
CA LEU A 4 -8.62 2.42 6.83
C LEU A 4 -7.46 2.64 7.80
N TRP A 5 -7.64 3.49 8.81
CA TRP A 5 -6.64 3.68 9.85
C TRP A 5 -6.47 2.41 10.69
N HIS A 6 -7.56 1.74 11.09
CA HIS A 6 -7.45 0.44 11.77
C HIS A 6 -6.62 -0.55 10.94
N ALA A 7 -6.96 -0.76 9.66
CA ALA A 7 -6.26 -1.69 8.79
C ALA A 7 -4.77 -1.35 8.60
N LEU A 8 -4.43 -0.06 8.62
CA LEU A 8 -3.06 0.42 8.51
C LEU A 8 -2.24 0.23 9.80
N ALA A 9 -2.88 0.31 10.97
CA ALA A 9 -2.23 0.06 12.25
C ALA A 9 -2.04 -1.43 12.52
N SER A 10 -3.03 -2.26 12.18
CA SER A 10 -3.00 -3.71 12.40
C SER A 10 -2.34 -4.49 11.26
N GLU A 11 -2.06 -3.84 10.12
CA GLU A 11 -1.69 -4.47 8.86
C GLU A 11 -2.65 -5.62 8.50
N ASN A 12 -3.94 -5.39 8.72
CA ASN A 12 -5.00 -6.39 8.54
C ASN A 12 -6.29 -5.74 8.02
N THR A 13 -6.77 -6.21 6.87
CA THR A 13 -7.92 -5.65 6.15
C THR A 13 -9.22 -6.39 6.43
N GLN A 14 -9.23 -7.45 7.25
CA GLN A 14 -10.41 -8.29 7.50
C GLN A 14 -11.60 -7.47 8.01
N LEU A 15 -11.39 -6.64 9.03
CA LEU A 15 -12.46 -5.80 9.58
C LEU A 15 -12.94 -4.77 8.54
N LEU A 16 -12.02 -4.18 7.78
CA LEU A 16 -12.33 -3.23 6.71
C LEU A 16 -13.22 -3.86 5.62
N ARG A 17 -12.87 -5.05 5.14
CA ARG A 17 -13.63 -5.74 4.08
C ARG A 17 -14.99 -6.23 4.57
N THR A 18 -15.06 -6.74 5.80
CA THR A 18 -16.31 -7.22 6.41
C THR A 18 -17.30 -6.07 6.60
N ALA A 19 -16.87 -5.00 7.27
CA ALA A 19 -17.72 -3.85 7.55
C ALA A 19 -18.22 -3.17 6.26
N LEU A 20 -17.35 -3.01 5.25
CA LEU A 20 -17.77 -2.42 3.97
C LEU A 20 -18.77 -3.29 3.21
N THR A 21 -18.65 -4.62 3.29
CA THR A 21 -19.58 -5.54 2.62
C THR A 21 -20.94 -5.60 3.32
N ALA A 22 -20.98 -5.32 4.62
CA ALA A 22 -22.20 -5.31 5.41
C ALA A 22 -23.04 -4.02 5.24
N LEU A 23 -22.50 -2.97 4.60
CA LEU A 23 -23.21 -1.71 4.43
C LEU A 23 -24.47 -1.88 3.54
N PRO A 24 -25.58 -1.22 3.90
CA PRO A 24 -26.76 -1.21 3.05
C PRO A 24 -26.46 -0.51 1.71
N PRO A 25 -27.19 -0.86 0.64
CA PRO A 25 -27.02 -0.22 -0.66
C PRO A 25 -27.25 1.29 -0.54
N THR A 26 -26.33 2.06 -1.11
CA THR A 26 -26.45 3.52 -1.13
C THR A 26 -27.55 3.94 -2.12
N PRO A 27 -28.53 4.77 -1.71
CA PRO A 27 -29.59 5.26 -2.58
C PRO A 27 -29.04 5.88 -3.87
N GLU A 28 -29.75 5.72 -4.99
CA GLU A 28 -29.27 6.19 -6.31
C GLU A 28 -29.03 7.70 -6.37
N THR A 29 -29.76 8.48 -5.58
CA THR A 29 -29.64 9.94 -5.48
C THR A 29 -28.63 10.40 -4.43
N ALA A 30 -27.91 9.47 -3.79
CA ALA A 30 -26.97 9.77 -2.72
C ALA A 30 -25.54 9.38 -3.10
N VAL A 31 -24.57 10.10 -2.53
CA VAL A 31 -23.14 9.84 -2.72
C VAL A 31 -22.42 9.96 -1.37
N TRP A 32 -21.51 9.03 -1.09
CA TRP A 32 -20.65 9.11 0.08
C TRP A 32 -19.68 10.29 -0.01
N LEU A 33 -19.43 10.94 1.12
CA LEU A 33 -18.25 11.78 1.30
C LEU A 33 -17.17 10.94 1.97
N ASN A 34 -16.16 10.56 1.20
CA ASN A 34 -15.06 9.76 1.70
C ASN A 34 -13.94 10.71 2.13
N TYR A 35 -13.38 10.53 3.33
CA TYR A 35 -12.27 11.35 3.83
C TYR A 35 -11.26 10.51 4.62
N ILE A 36 -10.02 11.02 4.75
CA ILE A 36 -8.95 10.44 5.59
C ILE A 36 -8.86 11.13 6.95
N ARG A 37 -9.00 12.46 6.96
CA ARG A 37 -9.07 13.30 8.15
C ARG A 37 -10.12 14.39 7.97
N CYS A 38 -10.49 15.01 9.08
CA CYS A 38 -11.37 16.16 9.12
C CYS A 38 -10.99 17.04 10.31
N HIS A 39 -11.77 18.09 10.54
CA HIS A 39 -11.56 18.99 11.66
C HIS A 39 -11.77 18.32 13.03
N ASP A 40 -12.52 17.22 13.10
CA ASP A 40 -12.69 16.47 14.34
C ASP A 40 -11.64 15.35 14.46
N ASP A 41 -11.49 14.89 15.69
CA ASP A 41 -10.78 13.66 16.02
C ASP A 41 -11.40 12.42 15.33
N ILE A 42 -10.64 11.34 15.27
CA ILE A 42 -11.09 10.05 14.78
C ILE A 42 -11.86 9.36 15.91
N GLY A 43 -13.18 9.23 15.73
CA GLY A 43 -13.98 8.26 16.46
C GLY A 43 -13.80 6.86 15.89
N TRP A 44 -13.49 5.89 16.74
CA TRP A 44 -13.34 4.49 16.35
C TRP A 44 -14.71 3.81 16.27
N GLY A 45 -15.51 4.21 15.28
CA GLY A 45 -16.79 3.55 14.95
C GLY A 45 -16.58 2.20 14.28
N LEU A 46 -15.92 1.28 15.00
CA LEU A 46 -15.74 -0.12 14.64
C LEU A 46 -16.82 -0.88 15.40
N ASP A 47 -17.80 -1.44 14.68
CA ASP A 47 -18.96 -2.09 15.29
C ASP A 47 -18.57 -3.38 16.01
N ASP A 48 -19.23 -3.68 17.14
CA ASP A 48 -18.91 -4.88 17.94
C ASP A 48 -19.26 -6.18 17.18
N GLU A 49 -20.34 -6.19 16.39
CA GLU A 49 -20.75 -7.35 15.58
C GLU A 49 -19.77 -7.58 14.42
N ASP A 50 -19.35 -6.51 13.74
CA ASP A 50 -18.33 -6.57 12.68
C ASP A 50 -16.98 -7.07 13.23
N CYS A 51 -16.57 -6.58 14.41
CA CYS A 51 -15.37 -7.06 15.09
C CYS A 51 -15.49 -8.55 15.42
N ALA A 52 -16.61 -8.98 16.00
CA ALA A 52 -16.84 -10.37 16.34
C ALA A 52 -16.85 -11.28 15.09
N ALA A 53 -17.41 -10.81 13.97
CA ALA A 53 -17.43 -11.54 12.70
C ALA A 53 -16.05 -11.85 12.14
N VAL A 54 -15.01 -11.10 12.54
CA VAL A 54 -13.60 -11.34 12.20
C VAL A 54 -12.77 -11.85 13.37
N GLY A 55 -13.43 -12.32 14.44
CA GLY A 55 -12.77 -12.90 15.63
C GLY A 55 -12.04 -11.87 16.51
N GLN A 56 -12.44 -10.59 16.45
CA GLN A 56 -11.87 -9.51 17.25
C GLN A 56 -12.85 -9.07 18.35
N ASP A 57 -12.32 -8.61 19.47
CA ASP A 57 -13.10 -7.95 20.53
C ASP A 57 -13.21 -6.46 20.22
N GLY A 58 -14.44 -5.95 20.09
CA GLY A 58 -14.70 -4.56 19.69
C GLY A 58 -14.04 -3.53 20.60
N PRO A 59 -14.29 -3.55 21.93
CA PRO A 59 -13.63 -2.63 22.86
C PRO A 59 -12.10 -2.69 22.82
N ALA A 60 -11.50 -3.90 22.79
CA ALA A 60 -10.06 -4.06 22.69
C ALA A 60 -9.50 -3.52 21.37
N THR A 61 -10.22 -3.69 20.26
CA THR A 61 -9.83 -3.21 18.93
C THR A 61 -9.84 -1.68 18.86
N ARG A 62 -10.89 -1.04 19.40
CA ARG A 62 -10.96 0.43 19.50
C ARG A 62 -9.87 0.98 20.43
N ARG A 63 -9.62 0.30 21.56
CA ARG A 63 -8.53 0.67 22.48
C ARG A 63 -7.17 0.57 21.80
N PHE A 64 -6.89 -0.55 21.10
CA PHE A 64 -5.68 -0.73 20.30
C PHE A 64 -5.47 0.42 19.33
N CYS A 65 -6.49 0.80 18.55
CA CYS A 65 -6.38 1.92 17.61
C CYS A 65 -6.00 3.22 18.33
N SER A 66 -6.73 3.57 19.40
CA SER A 66 -6.47 4.80 20.16
C SER A 66 -5.08 4.83 20.81
N ASP A 67 -4.56 3.68 21.25
CA ASP A 67 -3.23 3.55 21.86
C ASP A 67 -2.12 3.53 20.81
N PHE A 68 -2.31 2.82 19.70
CA PHE A 68 -1.36 2.78 18.59
C PHE A 68 -1.14 4.18 18.04
N TYR A 69 -2.22 4.89 17.71
CA TYR A 69 -2.12 6.24 17.15
C TYR A 69 -1.66 7.30 18.16
N ALA A 70 -1.75 7.02 19.47
CA ALA A 70 -1.15 7.85 20.51
C ALA A 70 0.33 7.50 20.80
N GLY A 71 0.95 6.63 20.00
CA GLY A 71 2.35 6.22 20.17
C GLY A 71 2.60 5.32 21.39
N ARG A 72 1.55 4.71 21.98
CA ARG A 72 1.63 3.92 23.22
C ARG A 72 1.89 2.43 22.98
N VAL A 73 1.71 1.97 21.75
CA VAL A 73 2.03 0.59 21.35
C VAL A 73 3.48 0.52 20.86
N PRO A 74 4.30 -0.45 21.35
CA PRO A 74 5.65 -0.65 20.85
C PRO A 74 5.69 -0.81 19.32
N GLY A 75 6.61 -0.13 18.67
CA GLY A 75 6.71 -0.12 17.21
C GLY A 75 5.73 0.82 16.50
N SER A 76 4.86 1.55 17.21
CA SER A 76 4.03 2.57 16.59
C SER A 76 4.87 3.67 15.92
N TYR A 77 4.49 3.99 14.69
CA TYR A 77 5.04 5.11 13.92
C TYR A 77 4.31 6.42 14.19
N ALA A 78 3.12 6.38 14.80
CA ALA A 78 2.19 7.49 14.85
C ALA A 78 2.52 8.51 15.96
N GLU A 79 2.20 9.77 15.70
CA GLU A 79 2.31 10.88 16.65
C GLU A 79 0.97 11.60 16.80
N GLY A 80 -0.01 10.91 17.39
CA GLY A 80 -1.33 11.45 17.73
C GLY A 80 -1.57 11.53 19.23
N TYR A 81 -2.78 11.94 19.59
CA TYR A 81 -3.20 12.14 20.98
C TYR A 81 -4.57 11.54 21.22
N ARG A 82 -4.75 10.87 22.37
CA ARG A 82 -6.08 10.45 22.82
C ARG A 82 -6.94 11.67 23.12
N PHE A 83 -8.22 11.63 22.75
CA PHE A 83 -9.21 12.66 23.01
C PHE A 83 -10.43 12.08 23.72
N GLN A 84 -10.91 12.79 24.75
CA GLN A 84 -12.10 12.41 25.54
C GLN A 84 -12.07 10.93 25.97
N VAL A 85 -11.06 10.55 26.75
CA VAL A 85 -10.92 9.18 27.27
C VAL A 85 -12.07 8.86 28.21
N ASP A 86 -12.84 7.82 27.89
CA ASP A 86 -13.84 7.27 28.80
C ASP A 86 -13.12 6.61 29.99
N ARG A 87 -13.39 7.09 31.21
CA ARG A 87 -12.71 6.58 32.42
C ARG A 87 -13.13 5.16 32.82
N ARG A 88 -14.29 4.70 32.37
CA ARG A 88 -14.85 3.38 32.67
C ARG A 88 -14.38 2.35 31.66
N THR A 89 -14.41 2.67 30.37
CA THR A 89 -14.05 1.71 29.30
C THR A 89 -12.59 1.83 28.87
N GLY A 90 -11.95 2.98 29.11
CA GLY A 90 -10.61 3.28 28.63
C GLY A 90 -10.54 3.56 27.12
N GLU A 91 -11.68 3.54 26.44
CA GLU A 91 -11.78 3.93 25.03
C GLU A 91 -11.56 5.43 24.88
N ALA A 92 -10.98 5.81 23.75
CA ALA A 92 -10.66 7.19 23.45
C ALA A 92 -10.75 7.42 21.97
N ARG A 93 -11.00 8.67 21.60
CA ARG A 93 -10.91 9.13 20.21
C ARG A 93 -9.47 9.57 19.92
N THR A 94 -9.13 9.88 18.67
CA THR A 94 -7.75 10.20 18.28
C THR A 94 -7.63 11.53 17.54
N SER A 95 -6.89 12.46 18.12
CA SER A 95 -6.48 13.72 17.50
C SER A 95 -5.12 13.60 16.82
N GLY A 96 -4.98 14.16 15.62
CA GLY A 96 -3.72 14.26 14.87
C GLY A 96 -3.95 14.58 13.40
N THR A 97 -2.98 15.21 12.76
CA THR A 97 -2.96 15.40 11.30
C THR A 97 -2.73 14.06 10.59
N ALA A 98 -3.12 13.92 9.32
CA ALA A 98 -2.87 12.67 8.58
C ALA A 98 -1.37 12.36 8.54
N ALA A 99 -0.53 13.38 8.33
CA ALA A 99 0.92 13.26 8.32
C ALA A 99 1.47 12.71 9.65
N ALA A 100 1.06 13.27 10.79
CA ALA A 100 1.54 12.82 12.09
C ALA A 100 1.06 11.40 12.42
N LEU A 101 -0.20 11.07 12.10
CA LEU A 101 -0.75 9.73 12.32
C LEU A 101 -0.12 8.67 11.41
N ALA A 102 0.28 9.01 10.18
CA ALA A 102 1.00 8.12 9.28
C ALA A 102 2.52 7.98 9.62
N GLY A 103 3.00 8.76 10.58
CA GLY A 103 4.37 8.74 11.09
C GLY A 103 5.36 9.69 10.41
N LEU A 104 4.88 10.59 9.54
CA LEU A 104 5.73 11.54 8.84
C LEU A 104 6.39 12.53 9.80
N GLN A 105 5.65 13.00 10.82
CA GLN A 105 6.18 13.97 11.78
C GLN A 105 7.38 13.40 12.54
N LYS A 106 7.17 12.25 13.21
CA LYS A 106 8.22 11.50 13.89
C LYS A 106 9.42 11.22 12.99
N ALA A 107 9.18 10.73 11.77
CA ALA A 107 10.25 10.42 10.82
C ALA A 107 11.07 11.65 10.40
N LEU A 108 10.44 12.82 10.26
CA LEU A 108 11.13 14.08 9.97
C LEU A 108 11.97 14.56 11.16
N VAL A 109 11.44 14.44 12.39
CA VAL A 109 12.18 14.79 13.61
C VAL A 109 13.40 13.88 13.80
N GLU A 110 13.23 12.58 13.55
CA GLU A 110 14.31 11.58 13.62
C GLU A 110 15.28 11.63 12.43
N ALA A 111 14.98 12.46 11.42
CA ALA A 111 15.73 12.56 10.16
C ALA A 111 15.99 11.19 9.49
N ASN A 112 15.01 10.29 9.55
CA ASN A 112 15.13 8.92 9.04
C ASN A 112 14.50 8.81 7.64
N PRO A 113 15.31 8.67 6.56
CA PRO A 113 14.80 8.62 5.19
C PRO A 113 13.87 7.43 4.92
N GLU A 114 14.16 6.27 5.51
CA GLU A 114 13.35 5.06 5.33
C GLU A 114 11.98 5.22 6.01
N ALA A 115 11.94 5.80 7.20
CA ALA A 115 10.70 6.10 7.90
C ALA A 115 9.87 7.17 7.18
N ILE A 116 10.53 8.16 6.56
CA ILE A 116 9.86 9.17 5.70
C ILE A 116 9.22 8.48 4.49
N GLU A 117 9.95 7.60 3.80
CA GLU A 117 9.39 6.83 2.66
C GLU A 117 8.21 5.97 3.09
N ALA A 118 8.31 5.28 4.23
CA ALA A 118 7.22 4.48 4.77
C ALA A 118 5.98 5.34 5.08
N ALA A 119 6.15 6.50 5.73
CA ALA A 119 5.05 7.41 6.03
C ALA A 119 4.40 7.96 4.75
N LEU A 120 5.19 8.30 3.73
CA LEU A 120 4.67 8.70 2.42
C LEU A 120 3.93 7.55 1.74
N GLY A 121 4.45 6.32 1.82
CA GLY A 121 3.77 5.12 1.33
C GLY A 121 2.38 4.97 1.94
N ARG A 122 2.27 5.07 3.28
CA ARG A 122 0.99 5.01 4.00
C ARG A 122 0.02 6.12 3.56
N LEU A 123 0.48 7.36 3.42
CA LEU A 123 -0.36 8.46 2.96
C LEU A 123 -0.84 8.24 1.52
N ARG A 124 0.05 7.82 0.63
CA ARG A 124 -0.28 7.50 -0.76
C ARG A 124 -1.27 6.35 -0.85
N LEU A 125 -1.11 5.30 -0.05
CA LEU A 125 -2.04 4.18 0.06
C LEU A 125 -3.43 4.65 0.47
N LEU A 126 -3.53 5.40 1.58
CA LEU A 126 -4.81 5.90 2.10
C LEU A 126 -5.55 6.73 1.06
N TYR A 127 -4.85 7.65 0.39
CA TYR A 127 -5.43 8.47 -0.67
C TYR A 127 -5.68 7.68 -1.95
N GLY A 128 -4.84 6.71 -2.30
CA GLY A 128 -5.05 5.81 -3.44
C GLY A 128 -6.34 4.99 -3.31
N VAL A 129 -6.64 4.52 -2.10
CA VAL A 129 -7.93 3.89 -1.78
C VAL A 129 -9.04 4.93 -1.81
N LEU A 130 -8.89 6.08 -1.14
CA LEU A 130 -9.90 7.15 -1.08
C LEU A 130 -10.42 7.56 -2.47
N TYR A 131 -9.48 7.76 -3.40
CA TYR A 131 -9.75 8.17 -4.78
C TYR A 131 -10.23 7.01 -5.67
N ALA A 132 -10.29 5.77 -5.20
CA ALA A 132 -10.86 4.64 -5.94
C ALA A 132 -12.21 4.17 -5.38
N MET A 133 -12.56 4.51 -4.14
CA MET A 133 -13.85 4.12 -3.56
C MET A 133 -15.03 4.91 -4.15
N ARG A 134 -16.24 4.36 -4.02
CA ARG A 134 -17.51 4.96 -4.43
C ARG A 134 -17.80 6.16 -3.54
N GLY A 135 -17.93 7.33 -4.14
CA GLY A 135 -18.14 8.58 -3.40
C GLY A 135 -17.39 9.77 -3.99
N ALA A 136 -17.48 10.90 -3.30
CA ALA A 136 -16.64 12.07 -3.53
C ALA A 136 -15.47 12.07 -2.51
N PRO A 137 -14.21 12.11 -2.97
CA PRO A 137 -13.06 12.25 -2.07
C PRO A 137 -13.01 13.68 -1.52
N LEU A 138 -13.05 13.82 -0.20
CA LEU A 138 -12.91 15.07 0.53
C LEU A 138 -11.51 15.16 1.12
N LEU A 139 -10.74 16.16 0.68
CA LEU A 139 -9.42 16.47 1.24
C LEU A 139 -9.57 17.40 2.45
N TYR A 140 -8.81 17.12 3.50
CA TYR A 140 -8.66 18.03 4.62
C TYR A 140 -7.46 18.95 4.37
N GLY A 141 -7.69 20.26 4.41
CA GLY A 141 -6.69 21.25 4.00
C GLY A 141 -5.37 21.10 4.77
N GLY A 142 -4.27 21.01 4.02
CA GLY A 142 -2.93 20.78 4.55
C GLY A 142 -2.42 19.35 4.35
N ASP A 143 -3.30 18.35 4.20
CA ASP A 143 -2.86 16.98 3.95
C ASP A 143 -2.08 16.86 2.63
N GLU A 144 -2.42 17.67 1.61
CA GLU A 144 -1.76 17.71 0.30
C GLU A 144 -0.31 18.21 0.35
N ILE A 145 0.08 18.85 1.45
CA ILE A 145 1.46 19.29 1.72
C ILE A 145 2.08 18.53 2.89
N GLY A 146 1.40 17.52 3.43
CA GLY A 146 1.82 16.79 4.63
C GLY A 146 1.97 17.72 5.83
N GLN A 147 0.97 18.56 6.08
CA GLN A 147 0.87 19.44 7.23
C GLN A 147 1.00 18.63 8.53
N LEU A 148 1.90 19.08 9.41
CA LEU A 148 2.20 18.42 10.68
C LEU A 148 1.28 18.92 11.80
N ASN A 149 1.29 18.22 12.94
CA ASN A 149 0.63 18.70 14.16
C ASN A 149 1.17 20.08 14.55
N HIS A 150 0.31 20.90 15.15
CA HIS A 150 0.63 22.26 15.54
C HIS A 150 0.26 22.54 16.99
N PHE A 151 1.23 22.94 17.80
CA PHE A 151 1.09 23.00 19.25
C PHE A 151 0.82 24.40 19.81
N ALA A 152 0.81 25.46 19.00
CA ALA A 152 0.57 26.82 19.50
C ALA A 152 -0.84 27.02 20.09
N TYR A 153 -1.75 26.04 19.92
CA TYR A 153 -3.06 26.06 20.60
C TYR A 153 -2.93 25.94 22.12
N LEU A 154 -1.80 25.42 22.63
CA LEU A 154 -1.52 25.32 24.07
C LEU A 154 -1.34 26.70 24.71
N ASP A 155 -0.93 27.70 23.94
CA ASP A 155 -0.73 29.08 24.41
C ASP A 155 -2.04 29.90 24.41
N ASP A 156 -3.12 29.36 23.83
CA ASP A 156 -4.44 29.99 23.79
C ASP A 156 -5.33 29.37 24.88
N PRO A 157 -5.67 30.09 25.97
CA PRO A 157 -6.49 29.56 27.06
C PRO A 157 -7.87 29.06 26.63
N LEU A 158 -8.40 29.55 25.50
CA LEU A 158 -9.69 29.12 24.96
C LEU A 158 -9.58 27.80 24.17
N LYS A 159 -8.37 27.39 23.79
CA LYS A 159 -8.11 26.20 22.96
C LYS A 159 -7.35 25.11 23.70
N ALA A 160 -6.53 25.45 24.69
CA ALA A 160 -5.58 24.54 25.35
C ALA A 160 -6.23 23.26 25.91
N MET A 161 -7.50 23.32 26.32
CA MET A 161 -8.25 22.17 26.86
C MET A 161 -8.82 21.22 25.80
N ASP A 162 -8.71 21.55 24.51
CA ASP A 162 -9.22 20.75 23.40
C ASP A 162 -8.09 20.39 22.43
N ASN A 163 -7.54 19.19 22.55
CA ASN A 163 -6.43 18.77 21.70
C ASN A 163 -6.81 18.53 20.24
N ARG A 164 -8.09 18.68 19.82
CA ARG A 164 -8.44 18.69 18.39
C ARG A 164 -7.77 19.83 17.65
N TRP A 165 -7.46 20.92 18.34
CA TRP A 165 -6.70 22.04 17.76
C TRP A 165 -5.31 21.65 17.25
N VAL A 166 -4.75 20.52 17.71
CA VAL A 166 -3.47 19.99 17.21
C VAL A 166 -3.48 19.73 15.71
N HIS A 167 -4.66 19.42 15.15
CA HIS A 167 -4.87 19.13 13.73
C HIS A 167 -5.81 20.15 13.06
N ARG A 168 -5.87 21.38 13.60
CA ARG A 168 -6.51 22.53 12.97
C ARG A 168 -5.52 23.69 12.78
N PRO A 169 -4.30 23.45 12.27
CA PRO A 169 -3.34 24.52 12.08
C PRO A 169 -3.84 25.52 11.02
N PRO A 170 -3.39 26.79 11.09
CA PRO A 170 -3.44 27.64 9.91
C PRO A 170 -2.62 27.00 8.78
N MET A 171 -2.98 27.30 7.53
CA MET A 171 -2.23 26.79 6.37
C MET A 171 -0.77 27.27 6.41
N ASP A 172 0.17 26.33 6.36
CA ASP A 172 1.59 26.64 6.25
C ASP A 172 1.95 26.99 4.79
N TRP A 173 1.84 28.28 4.46
CA TRP A 173 2.11 28.77 3.11
C TRP A 173 3.58 28.65 2.69
N GLN A 174 4.52 28.64 3.63
CA GLN A 174 5.94 28.42 3.34
C GLN A 174 6.17 26.98 2.89
N ARG A 175 5.63 26.01 3.65
CA ARG A 175 5.63 24.60 3.26
C ARG A 175 4.84 24.37 1.97
N ALA A 176 3.71 25.04 1.79
CA ALA A 176 2.92 24.94 0.57
C ALA A 176 3.70 25.40 -0.67
N ALA A 177 4.55 26.43 -0.56
CA ALA A 177 5.41 26.87 -1.66
C ALA A 177 6.36 25.76 -2.14
N MET A 178 6.81 24.88 -1.24
CA MET A 178 7.68 23.75 -1.57
C MET A 178 6.99 22.69 -2.45
N ARG A 179 5.67 22.73 -2.64
CA ARG A 179 4.96 21.82 -3.55
C ARG A 179 5.42 21.91 -5.02
N HIS A 180 6.17 22.96 -5.36
CA HIS A 180 6.78 23.18 -6.67
C HIS A 180 8.26 22.78 -6.72
N THR A 181 8.84 22.32 -5.61
CA THR A 181 10.26 21.96 -5.50
C THR A 181 10.41 20.44 -5.54
N PRO A 182 10.93 19.85 -6.63
CA PRO A 182 11.12 18.41 -6.74
C PRO A 182 11.92 17.82 -5.59
N GLY A 183 11.55 16.60 -5.18
CA GLY A 183 12.21 15.88 -4.08
C GLY A 183 11.69 16.23 -2.68
N THR A 184 11.03 17.37 -2.49
CA THR A 184 10.46 17.72 -1.17
C THR A 184 9.21 16.89 -0.84
N VAL A 185 8.94 16.70 0.46
CA VAL A 185 7.72 16.01 0.91
C VAL A 185 6.44 16.67 0.38
N PRO A 186 6.25 18.01 0.47
CA PRO A 186 5.08 18.68 -0.09
C PRO A 186 4.91 18.44 -1.59
N TYR A 187 6.00 18.51 -2.37
CA TYR A 187 5.94 18.22 -3.81
C TYR A 187 5.43 16.81 -4.08
N ARG A 188 5.96 15.83 -3.36
CA ARG A 188 5.63 14.42 -3.58
C ARG A 188 4.18 14.10 -3.22
N LEU A 189 3.66 14.63 -2.11
CA LEU A 189 2.26 14.43 -1.73
C LEU A 189 1.31 15.18 -2.68
N PHE A 190 1.57 16.45 -2.93
CA PHE A 190 0.74 17.27 -3.81
C PHE A 190 0.68 16.69 -5.23
N ALA A 191 1.84 16.29 -5.78
CA ALA A 191 1.91 15.64 -7.09
C ALA A 191 1.14 14.32 -7.12
N THR A 192 1.24 13.49 -6.08
CA THR A 192 0.45 12.25 -6.00
C THR A 192 -1.05 12.53 -5.97
N LEU A 193 -1.53 13.44 -5.11
CA LEU A 193 -2.98 13.72 -5.02
C LEU A 193 -3.52 14.32 -6.32
N ARG A 194 -2.77 15.25 -6.93
CA ARG A 194 -3.13 15.82 -8.24
C ARG A 194 -3.17 14.75 -9.32
N HIS A 195 -2.20 13.83 -9.32
CA HIS A 195 -2.16 12.72 -10.26
C HIS A 195 -3.35 11.77 -10.08
N LEU A 196 -3.67 11.38 -8.85
CA LEU A 196 -4.84 10.56 -8.54
C LEU A 196 -6.15 11.22 -8.98
N ALA A 197 -6.31 12.53 -8.76
CA ALA A 197 -7.46 13.27 -9.24
C ALA A 197 -7.57 13.26 -10.78
N ALA A 198 -6.45 13.47 -11.47
CA ALA A 198 -6.39 13.46 -12.93
C ALA A 198 -6.68 12.09 -13.53
N VAL A 199 -6.11 11.01 -12.96
CA VAL A 199 -6.38 9.63 -13.38
C VAL A 199 -7.82 9.23 -13.07
N ARG A 200 -8.37 9.64 -11.92
CA ARG A 200 -9.75 9.32 -11.53
C ARG A 200 -10.79 9.92 -12.48
N ALA A 201 -10.61 11.19 -12.86
CA ALA A 201 -11.65 11.98 -13.53
C ALA A 201 -12.25 11.34 -14.80
N PRO A 202 -11.47 10.74 -15.72
CA PRO A 202 -12.03 10.13 -16.94
C PRO A 202 -12.50 8.68 -16.78
N LEU A 203 -12.28 8.02 -15.64
CA LEU A 203 -12.55 6.58 -15.51
C LEU A 203 -14.01 6.32 -15.14
N ALA A 204 -14.78 5.77 -16.09
CA ALA A 204 -16.19 5.42 -15.90
C ALA A 204 -16.44 4.52 -14.66
N PRO A 205 -15.62 3.48 -14.37
CA PRO A 205 -15.79 2.68 -13.16
C PRO A 205 -15.66 3.45 -11.84
N LEU A 206 -15.07 4.64 -11.83
CA LEU A 206 -14.93 5.46 -10.62
C LEU A 206 -16.10 6.43 -10.40
N HIS A 207 -17.08 6.44 -11.31
CA HIS A 207 -18.33 7.17 -11.15
C HIS A 207 -19.08 6.75 -9.87
N SER A 208 -19.84 7.67 -9.24
CA SER A 208 -20.55 7.40 -7.97
C SER A 208 -21.68 6.37 -8.09
N ARG A 209 -22.16 6.13 -9.31
CA ARG A 209 -23.17 5.10 -9.64
C ARG A 209 -22.57 3.74 -10.00
N ALA A 210 -21.25 3.63 -10.09
CA ALA A 210 -20.62 2.35 -10.34
C ALA A 210 -20.87 1.37 -9.20
N GLU A 211 -21.01 0.10 -9.56
CA GLU A 211 -20.99 -1.00 -8.61
C GLU A 211 -19.63 -1.02 -7.89
N GLU A 212 -19.65 -1.47 -6.65
CA GLU A 212 -18.47 -1.61 -5.80
C GLU A 212 -18.52 -2.96 -5.10
N HIS A 213 -17.60 -3.85 -5.46
CA HIS A 213 -17.55 -5.21 -4.95
C HIS A 213 -16.23 -5.40 -4.20
N VAL A 214 -16.30 -5.57 -2.88
CA VAL A 214 -15.14 -5.95 -2.09
C VAL A 214 -14.84 -7.43 -2.35
N LEU A 215 -13.64 -7.72 -2.82
CA LEU A 215 -13.20 -9.09 -3.13
C LEU A 215 -12.38 -9.64 -1.97
N PHE A 216 -12.77 -10.83 -1.49
CA PHE A 216 -12.08 -11.52 -0.40
C PHE A 216 -10.98 -12.41 -0.97
N THR A 217 -9.76 -12.20 -0.50
CA THR A 217 -8.57 -12.97 -0.87
C THR A 217 -8.01 -13.65 0.38
N GLU A 218 -7.24 -14.72 0.22
CA GLU A 218 -6.58 -15.38 1.37
C GLU A 218 -5.57 -14.46 2.06
N ASN A 219 -5.03 -13.47 1.35
CA ASN A 219 -4.12 -12.49 1.91
C ASN A 219 -4.87 -11.36 2.63
N ASP A 220 -4.93 -11.45 3.96
CA ASP A 220 -5.60 -10.46 4.82
C ASP A 220 -4.86 -9.12 4.96
N ARG A 221 -3.71 -8.93 4.30
CA ARG A 221 -3.03 -7.62 4.22
C ARG A 221 -3.43 -6.82 2.98
N LEU A 222 -4.09 -7.48 2.03
CA LEU A 222 -4.56 -6.86 0.81
C LEU A 222 -6.01 -6.42 0.98
N PHE A 223 -6.30 -5.23 0.46
CA PHE A 223 -7.66 -4.77 0.25
C PHE A 223 -7.90 -4.70 -1.25
N VAL A 224 -8.90 -5.45 -1.72
CA VAL A 224 -9.20 -5.64 -3.14
C VAL A 224 -10.64 -5.24 -3.40
N VAL A 225 -10.84 -4.32 -4.34
CA VAL A 225 -12.17 -3.83 -4.71
C VAL A 225 -12.30 -3.79 -6.21
N GLU A 226 -13.34 -4.41 -6.74
CA GLU A 226 -13.77 -4.24 -8.11
C GLU A 226 -14.80 -3.09 -8.20
N ARG A 227 -14.62 -2.25 -9.20
CA ARG A 227 -15.58 -1.22 -9.62
C ARG A 227 -16.06 -1.54 -11.02
N VAL A 228 -17.37 -1.50 -11.26
CA VAL A 228 -17.97 -1.77 -12.57
C VAL A 228 -18.98 -0.69 -12.93
N PHE A 229 -18.86 -0.13 -14.13
CA PHE A 229 -19.85 0.81 -14.66
C PHE A 229 -19.88 0.75 -16.18
N GLU A 230 -21.08 0.64 -16.76
CA GLU A 230 -21.30 0.66 -18.21
C GLU A 230 -20.41 -0.33 -19.00
N GLY A 231 -20.15 -1.51 -18.43
CA GLY A 231 -19.33 -2.57 -19.04
C GLY A 231 -17.82 -2.41 -18.84
N GLU A 232 -17.36 -1.25 -18.38
CA GLU A 232 -15.98 -1.04 -17.96
C GLU A 232 -15.76 -1.51 -16.52
N ARG A 233 -14.53 -1.94 -16.21
CA ARG A 233 -14.15 -2.40 -14.88
C ARG A 233 -12.79 -1.90 -14.45
N LEU A 234 -12.62 -1.71 -13.15
CA LEU A 234 -11.36 -1.33 -12.51
C LEU A 234 -11.17 -2.14 -11.22
N LEU A 235 -9.96 -2.65 -11.01
CA LEU A 235 -9.57 -3.34 -9.80
C LEU A 235 -8.63 -2.45 -8.99
N LEU A 236 -9.08 -2.03 -7.81
CA LEU A 236 -8.20 -1.48 -6.78
C LEU A 236 -7.55 -2.66 -6.04
N VAL A 237 -6.23 -2.66 -5.96
CA VAL A 237 -5.48 -3.54 -5.04
C VAL A 237 -4.60 -2.67 -4.17
N ALA A 238 -4.68 -2.84 -2.85
CA ALA A 238 -3.98 -2.03 -1.87
C ALA A 238 -3.33 -2.91 -0.80
N ASN A 239 -2.02 -2.81 -0.63
CA ASN A 239 -1.26 -3.50 0.38
C ASN A 239 -1.14 -2.65 1.65
N PHE A 240 -1.74 -3.09 2.76
CA PHE A 240 -1.69 -2.39 4.04
C PHE A 240 -0.47 -2.75 4.89
N ALA A 241 0.39 -3.68 4.45
CA ALA A 241 1.55 -4.11 5.19
C ALA A 241 2.83 -3.32 4.85
N GLY A 242 3.72 -3.23 5.84
CA GLY A 242 5.08 -2.68 5.71
C GLY A 242 6.06 -3.59 4.97
N ARG A 243 5.57 -4.61 4.27
CA ARG A 243 6.35 -5.55 3.44
C ARG A 243 5.65 -5.80 2.11
N PRO A 244 6.34 -6.35 1.09
CA PRO A 244 5.70 -6.75 -0.15
C PRO A 244 4.65 -7.83 0.11
N GLU A 245 3.52 -7.74 -0.58
CA GLU A 245 2.43 -8.71 -0.45
C GLU A 245 1.93 -9.14 -1.82
N ARG A 246 1.46 -10.39 -1.88
CA ARG A 246 1.11 -11.08 -3.12
C ARG A 246 -0.38 -11.30 -3.24
N LEU A 247 -0.90 -10.99 -4.43
CA LEU A 247 -2.23 -11.36 -4.89
C LEU A 247 -2.11 -12.41 -5.98
N ARG A 248 -2.65 -13.61 -5.75
CA ARG A 248 -2.79 -14.61 -6.81
C ARG A 248 -4.04 -14.27 -7.62
N LEU A 249 -3.89 -14.00 -8.92
CA LEU A 249 -5.05 -13.62 -9.75
C LEU A 249 -6.07 -14.75 -9.88
N ALA A 250 -5.65 -16.00 -9.71
CA ALA A 250 -6.55 -17.17 -9.70
C ALA A 250 -7.57 -17.14 -8.55
N GLU A 251 -7.34 -16.35 -7.48
CA GLU A 251 -8.32 -16.14 -6.41
C GLU A 251 -9.45 -15.19 -6.84
N LEU A 252 -9.23 -14.40 -7.88
CA LEU A 252 -10.17 -13.39 -8.35
C LEU A 252 -11.16 -13.96 -9.39
N PRO A 253 -12.31 -13.30 -9.60
CA PRO A 253 -13.22 -13.64 -10.69
C PRO A 253 -12.55 -13.65 -12.07
N ALA A 254 -13.10 -14.45 -13.00
CA ALA A 254 -12.54 -14.69 -14.34
C ALA A 254 -12.06 -13.45 -15.12
N PRO A 255 -12.74 -12.28 -15.08
CA PRO A 255 -12.25 -11.07 -15.75
C PRO A 255 -10.87 -10.61 -15.32
N TRP A 256 -10.41 -10.97 -14.12
CA TRP A 256 -9.12 -10.58 -13.55
C TRP A 256 -8.03 -11.65 -13.68
N GLN A 257 -8.38 -12.85 -14.12
CA GLN A 257 -7.44 -13.96 -14.37
C GLN A 257 -6.70 -13.76 -15.70
N GLN A 258 -6.04 -12.62 -15.84
CA GLN A 258 -5.40 -12.17 -17.08
C GLN A 258 -3.89 -12.31 -17.00
N GLN A 259 -3.26 -12.54 -18.16
CA GLN A 259 -1.80 -12.51 -18.28
C GLN A 259 -1.25 -11.08 -18.31
N ALA A 260 -2.10 -10.09 -18.58
CA ALA A 260 -1.70 -8.69 -18.61
C ALA A 260 -2.75 -7.78 -17.96
N LEU A 261 -2.27 -6.88 -17.11
CA LEU A 261 -3.06 -5.85 -16.44
C LEU A 261 -2.40 -4.49 -16.68
N ARG A 262 -3.19 -3.47 -16.98
CA ARG A 262 -2.73 -2.09 -17.10
C ARG A 262 -2.92 -1.39 -15.77
N ASP A 263 -1.85 -0.93 -15.14
CA ASP A 263 -1.92 0.00 -14.02
C ASP A 263 -2.16 1.41 -14.58
N VAL A 264 -3.37 1.93 -14.39
CA VAL A 264 -3.76 3.25 -14.91
C VAL A 264 -3.19 4.38 -14.07
N VAL A 265 -2.78 4.13 -12.82
CA VAL A 265 -2.10 5.11 -11.98
C VAL A 265 -0.63 5.19 -12.38
N ALA A 266 0.07 4.06 -12.50
CA ALA A 266 1.48 4.07 -12.90
C ALA A 266 1.67 4.36 -14.40
N GLY A 267 0.63 4.17 -15.22
CA GLY A 267 0.71 4.39 -16.66
C GLY A 267 1.56 3.32 -17.35
N GLU A 268 1.53 2.09 -16.84
CA GLU A 268 2.31 0.96 -17.36
C GLU A 268 1.48 -0.33 -17.43
N THR A 269 1.91 -1.27 -18.26
CA THR A 269 1.27 -2.58 -18.39
C THR A 269 2.16 -3.65 -17.76
N LEU A 270 1.58 -4.45 -16.89
CA LEU A 270 2.21 -5.57 -16.22
C LEU A 270 1.91 -6.86 -16.99
N PHE A 271 2.94 -7.65 -17.29
CA PHE A 271 2.81 -8.97 -17.89
C PHE A 271 3.13 -10.05 -16.86
N LEU A 272 2.09 -10.68 -16.32
CA LEU A 272 2.12 -11.49 -15.10
C LEU A 272 2.39 -12.96 -15.42
N THR A 273 3.64 -13.28 -15.72
CA THR A 273 4.06 -14.64 -16.13
C THR A 273 3.78 -15.72 -15.08
N SER A 274 3.71 -15.33 -13.81
CA SER A 274 3.44 -16.24 -12.70
C SER A 274 1.98 -16.29 -12.27
N GLY A 275 1.09 -15.48 -12.88
CA GLY A 275 -0.29 -15.29 -12.41
C GLY A 275 -0.41 -14.53 -11.08
N ASP A 276 0.68 -13.91 -10.63
CA ASP A 276 0.76 -13.21 -9.34
C ASP A 276 1.05 -11.73 -9.56
N LEU A 277 0.26 -10.88 -8.91
CA LEU A 277 0.53 -9.46 -8.76
C LEU A 277 1.19 -9.24 -7.39
N VAL A 278 2.35 -8.58 -7.36
CA VAL A 278 3.05 -8.25 -6.12
C VAL A 278 3.07 -6.73 -5.96
N LEU A 279 2.66 -6.28 -4.78
CA LEU A 279 2.64 -4.86 -4.43
C LEU A 279 3.77 -4.57 -3.43
N PRO A 280 4.49 -3.44 -3.57
CA PRO A 280 5.48 -3.03 -2.58
C PRO A 280 4.83 -2.75 -1.21
N PRO A 281 5.64 -2.57 -0.15
CA PRO A 281 5.14 -2.08 1.14
C PRO A 281 4.28 -0.83 0.99
N TYR A 282 3.09 -0.84 1.57
CA TYR A 282 2.10 0.24 1.44
C TYR A 282 1.79 0.63 -0.03
N GLY A 283 1.99 -0.28 -0.97
CA GLY A 283 1.74 -0.08 -2.39
C GLY A 283 0.25 -0.24 -2.72
N PHE A 284 -0.20 0.44 -3.76
CA PHE A 284 -1.51 0.22 -4.36
C PHE A 284 -1.41 0.36 -5.87
N GLY A 285 -2.41 -0.16 -6.58
CA GLY A 285 -2.57 0.08 -8.01
C GLY A 285 -4.04 0.02 -8.41
N TRP A 286 -4.35 0.68 -9.53
CA TRP A 286 -5.66 0.60 -10.17
C TRP A 286 -5.50 -0.10 -11.50
N PHE A 287 -6.08 -1.28 -11.63
CA PHE A 287 -5.83 -2.16 -12.76
C PHE A 287 -7.05 -2.28 -13.65
N VAL A 288 -6.82 -2.28 -14.96
CA VAL A 288 -7.82 -2.68 -15.96
C VAL A 288 -7.29 -3.89 -16.74
N PRO A 289 -8.16 -4.82 -17.18
CA PRO A 289 -7.74 -5.94 -18.02
C PRO A 289 -7.07 -5.44 -19.30
N ALA A 290 -5.96 -6.07 -19.71
CA ALA A 290 -5.26 -5.72 -20.93
C ALA A 290 -4.92 -6.96 -21.78
N PRO A 291 -5.91 -7.82 -22.13
CA PRO A 291 -5.67 -9.11 -22.79
C PRO A 291 -5.00 -8.99 -24.17
N GLU A 292 -5.21 -7.85 -24.85
CA GLU A 292 -4.63 -7.58 -26.16
C GLU A 292 -3.25 -6.93 -26.08
N ALA A 293 -2.79 -6.56 -24.88
CA ALA A 293 -1.48 -5.97 -24.71
C ALA A 293 -0.38 -6.92 -25.20
N ARG A 294 0.66 -6.32 -25.77
CA ARG A 294 1.86 -7.03 -26.22
C ARG A 294 3.06 -6.48 -25.45
N PRO A 295 3.98 -7.35 -25.00
CA PRO A 295 5.18 -6.90 -24.33
C PRO A 295 5.99 -5.94 -25.20
N GLY A 296 6.57 -4.91 -24.58
CA GLY A 296 7.45 -3.95 -25.24
C GLY A 296 8.82 -4.55 -25.60
N PRO A 297 9.74 -3.73 -26.13
CA PRO A 297 11.10 -4.18 -26.41
C PRO A 297 11.81 -4.69 -25.13
N PRO A 298 12.73 -5.66 -25.24
CA PRO A 298 13.49 -6.14 -24.10
C PRO A 298 14.39 -5.07 -23.48
N VAL A 299 14.36 -4.99 -22.16
CA VAL A 299 15.22 -4.14 -21.33
C VAL A 299 16.21 -4.99 -20.55
N ALA A 300 17.32 -4.37 -20.12
CA ALA A 300 18.26 -5.00 -19.21
C ALA A 300 17.64 -5.12 -17.82
N VAL A 301 17.76 -6.30 -17.23
CA VAL A 301 17.23 -6.64 -15.91
C VAL A 301 18.38 -7.17 -15.06
N PRO A 302 19.12 -6.26 -14.38
CA PRO A 302 20.21 -6.67 -13.50
C PRO A 302 19.64 -7.30 -12.23
N ILE A 303 20.11 -8.50 -11.90
CA ILE A 303 19.76 -9.19 -10.65
C ILE A 303 21.03 -9.30 -9.82
N ARG A 304 20.95 -8.86 -8.56
CA ARG A 304 22.06 -8.87 -7.60
C ARG A 304 21.53 -9.40 -6.27
N LEU A 305 22.12 -10.48 -5.77
CA LEU A 305 21.66 -11.15 -4.55
C LEU A 305 22.87 -11.46 -3.64
N PRO A 306 22.84 -11.09 -2.35
CA PRO A 306 23.82 -11.57 -1.40
C PRO A 306 23.54 -13.05 -1.11
N VAL A 307 24.48 -13.93 -1.48
CA VAL A 307 24.36 -15.38 -1.25
C VAL A 307 25.72 -15.93 -0.83
N GLU A 308 25.85 -16.30 0.43
CA GLU A 308 27.07 -16.92 0.95
C GLU A 308 27.25 -18.33 0.38
N THR A 309 28.46 -18.70 0.00
CA THR A 309 28.77 -20.01 -0.61
C THR A 309 30.03 -20.61 -0.04
N PHE A 310 30.10 -21.93 0.01
CA PHE A 310 31.35 -22.66 0.28
C PHE A 310 32.14 -22.91 -0.99
N TRP A 311 33.42 -23.28 -0.83
CA TRP A 311 34.28 -23.61 -1.96
C TRP A 311 33.64 -24.73 -2.82
N GLY A 312 33.65 -24.53 -4.14
CA GLY A 312 33.05 -25.43 -5.12
C GLY A 312 31.54 -25.26 -5.32
N GLU A 313 30.89 -24.34 -4.59
CA GLU A 313 29.48 -24.00 -4.81
C GLU A 313 29.33 -22.87 -5.83
N THR A 314 28.26 -22.96 -6.61
CA THR A 314 27.85 -21.97 -7.62
C THR A 314 26.38 -21.67 -7.47
N VAL A 315 25.99 -20.43 -7.74
CA VAL A 315 24.60 -19.98 -7.60
C VAL A 315 23.93 -19.89 -8.96
N PHE A 316 22.66 -20.31 -9.02
CA PHE A 316 21.80 -20.21 -10.19
C PHE A 316 20.44 -19.62 -9.81
N LEU A 317 19.70 -19.06 -10.77
CA LEU A 317 18.30 -18.68 -10.66
C LEU A 317 17.40 -19.72 -11.33
N THR A 318 16.31 -20.09 -10.66
CA THR A 318 15.23 -20.90 -11.25
C THR A 318 13.89 -20.22 -11.00
N GLY A 319 13.01 -20.18 -12.00
CA GLY A 319 11.78 -19.37 -11.92
C GLY A 319 10.77 -19.67 -13.00
N THR A 320 9.70 -18.87 -13.05
CA THR A 320 8.55 -19.09 -13.95
C THR A 320 8.85 -18.82 -15.42
N LEU A 321 9.96 -18.17 -15.74
CA LEU A 321 10.37 -17.86 -17.10
C LEU A 321 11.19 -19.00 -17.70
N ASP A 322 11.07 -19.20 -19.02
CA ASP A 322 11.87 -20.19 -19.76
C ASP A 322 13.38 -19.91 -19.64
N VAL A 323 13.80 -18.63 -19.67
CA VAL A 323 15.20 -18.24 -19.45
C VAL A 323 15.70 -18.58 -18.03
N LEU A 324 14.79 -18.81 -17.09
CA LEU A 324 15.07 -19.27 -15.73
C LEU A 324 14.76 -20.77 -15.56
N GLY A 325 14.68 -21.51 -16.66
CA GLY A 325 14.48 -22.96 -16.67
C GLY A 325 13.05 -23.43 -16.43
N GLY A 326 12.05 -22.54 -16.44
CA GLY A 326 10.63 -22.92 -16.29
C GLY A 326 10.32 -23.68 -14.98
N GLY A 327 11.08 -23.41 -13.93
CA GLY A 327 10.98 -24.09 -12.63
C GLY A 327 11.77 -25.39 -12.51
N ASP A 328 12.45 -25.86 -13.56
CA ASP A 328 13.35 -27.01 -13.50
C ASP A 328 14.76 -26.56 -13.06
N PRO A 329 15.24 -26.98 -11.87
CA PRO A 329 16.58 -26.62 -11.38
C PRO A 329 17.72 -27.06 -12.31
N ARG A 330 17.50 -28.05 -13.18
CA ARG A 330 18.52 -28.52 -14.15
C ARG A 330 18.81 -27.49 -15.23
N HIS A 331 17.82 -26.66 -15.58
CA HIS A 331 17.91 -25.60 -16.58
C HIS A 331 18.02 -24.20 -15.96
N ALA A 332 18.39 -24.13 -14.67
CA ALA A 332 18.56 -22.87 -13.96
C ALA A 332 19.66 -21.98 -14.57
N HIS A 333 19.45 -20.67 -14.53
CA HIS A 333 20.33 -19.65 -15.12
C HIS A 333 21.51 -19.31 -14.20
N PRO A 334 22.77 -19.35 -14.65
CA PRO A 334 23.93 -19.12 -13.78
C PRO A 334 24.07 -17.66 -13.34
N LEU A 335 24.62 -17.45 -12.12
CA LEU A 335 25.09 -16.14 -11.66
C LEU A 335 26.62 -16.10 -11.63
N ASP A 336 27.15 -14.89 -11.78
CA ASP A 336 28.56 -14.54 -11.67
C ASP A 336 28.92 -14.12 -10.23
N ALA A 337 30.11 -14.51 -9.78
CA ALA A 337 30.63 -14.29 -8.43
C ALA A 337 31.71 -13.20 -8.34
N SER A 338 31.95 -12.42 -9.39
CA SER A 338 33.04 -11.41 -9.42
C SER A 338 32.92 -10.35 -8.30
N ALA A 339 31.71 -10.15 -7.76
CA ALA A 339 31.42 -9.22 -6.67
C ALA A 339 31.06 -9.92 -5.34
N TYR A 340 31.57 -11.15 -5.11
CA TYR A 340 31.28 -11.94 -3.91
C TYR A 340 31.40 -11.10 -2.61
N PRO A 341 30.42 -11.20 -1.67
CA PRO A 341 29.34 -12.19 -1.56
C PRO A 341 28.08 -11.90 -2.40
N VAL A 342 28.10 -10.88 -3.25
CA VAL A 342 27.00 -10.57 -4.15
C VAL A 342 27.17 -11.35 -5.45
N TRP A 343 26.20 -12.23 -5.73
CA TRP A 343 26.07 -12.92 -7.00
C TRP A 343 25.21 -12.11 -7.95
N SER A 344 25.59 -12.06 -9.22
CA SER A 344 24.90 -11.20 -10.18
C SER A 344 24.71 -11.82 -11.56
N THR A 345 23.69 -11.34 -12.27
CA THR A 345 23.46 -11.67 -13.68
C THR A 345 22.64 -10.55 -14.30
N GLU A 346 22.58 -10.51 -15.64
CA GLU A 346 21.71 -9.59 -16.37
C GLU A 346 20.84 -10.40 -17.32
N LEU A 347 19.52 -10.26 -17.18
CA LEU A 347 18.55 -10.83 -18.12
C LEU A 347 18.13 -9.77 -19.13
N ARG A 348 17.68 -10.21 -20.30
CA ARG A 348 17.01 -9.37 -21.30
C ARG A 348 15.55 -9.81 -21.39
N LEU A 349 14.65 -9.02 -20.82
CA LEU A 349 13.21 -9.33 -20.75
C LEU A 349 12.38 -8.16 -21.27
N PRO A 350 11.24 -8.41 -21.93
CA PRO A 350 10.31 -7.34 -22.28
C PRO A 350 9.98 -6.43 -21.10
N ALA A 351 9.90 -5.12 -21.33
CA ALA A 351 9.52 -4.18 -20.29
C ALA A 351 8.14 -4.53 -19.69
N GLY A 352 8.01 -4.44 -18.36
CA GLY A 352 6.78 -4.78 -17.64
C GLY A 352 6.58 -6.28 -17.38
N THR A 353 7.49 -7.16 -17.81
CA THR A 353 7.44 -8.60 -17.45
C THR A 353 7.64 -8.77 -15.95
N CYS A 354 6.62 -9.30 -15.28
CA CYS A 354 6.62 -9.65 -13.87
C CYS A 354 6.84 -11.17 -13.72
N PHE A 355 7.83 -11.56 -12.93
CA PHE A 355 8.22 -12.96 -12.80
C PHE A 355 8.70 -13.28 -11.40
N ARG A 356 8.63 -14.57 -11.06
CA ARG A 356 9.13 -15.11 -9.78
C ARG A 356 10.34 -15.99 -10.01
N PHE A 357 11.23 -15.99 -9.02
CA PHE A 357 12.41 -16.84 -9.04
C PHE A 357 12.89 -17.19 -7.62
N HIS A 358 13.73 -18.21 -7.56
CA HIS A 358 14.51 -18.62 -6.40
C HIS A 358 15.97 -18.67 -6.81
N TRP A 359 16.88 -18.40 -5.88
CA TRP A 359 18.26 -18.82 -6.06
C TRP A 359 18.42 -20.28 -5.60
N ILE A 360 19.31 -21.01 -6.25
CA ILE A 360 19.75 -22.35 -5.87
C ILE A 360 21.27 -22.41 -5.83
N LYS A 361 21.82 -23.16 -4.88
CA LYS A 361 23.25 -23.48 -4.80
C LYS A 361 23.47 -24.87 -5.37
N LYS A 362 24.49 -25.03 -6.21
CA LYS A 362 24.92 -26.33 -6.72
C LYS A 362 26.39 -26.55 -6.46
N ARG A 363 26.76 -27.81 -6.26
CA ARG A 363 28.16 -28.30 -6.25
C ARG A 363 28.29 -29.33 -7.35
N GLY A 364 28.87 -28.93 -8.48
CA GLY A 364 28.79 -29.71 -9.72
C GLY A 364 27.33 -29.90 -10.16
N PRO A 365 26.87 -31.13 -10.44
CA PRO A 365 25.47 -31.38 -10.84
C PRO A 365 24.49 -31.42 -9.67
N HIS A 366 24.99 -31.46 -8.42
CA HIS A 366 24.15 -31.70 -7.24
C HIS A 366 23.59 -30.39 -6.67
N LEU A 367 22.28 -30.35 -6.44
CA LEU A 367 21.61 -29.28 -5.70
C LEU A 367 22.00 -29.37 -4.22
N VAL A 368 22.52 -28.27 -3.67
CA VAL A 368 22.94 -28.16 -2.26
C VAL A 368 21.85 -27.47 -1.44
N ALA A 369 21.33 -26.35 -1.93
CA ALA A 369 20.32 -25.56 -1.23
C ALA A 369 19.47 -24.75 -2.22
N ARG A 370 18.32 -24.28 -1.73
CA ARG A 370 17.41 -23.35 -2.41
C ARG A 370 17.02 -22.26 -1.43
N SER A 371 16.74 -21.06 -1.94
CA SER A 371 16.14 -19.99 -1.13
C SER A 371 14.80 -20.42 -0.54
N GLU A 372 14.63 -20.22 0.76
CA GLU A 372 13.32 -20.40 1.42
C GLU A 372 12.31 -19.37 0.91
N LYS A 373 12.79 -18.14 0.69
CA LYS A 373 12.00 -17.04 0.16
C LYS A 373 11.80 -17.18 -1.35
N THR A 374 10.65 -16.69 -1.82
CA THR A 374 10.41 -16.46 -3.24
C THR A 374 10.77 -15.01 -3.55
N TYR A 375 11.43 -14.78 -4.68
CA TYR A 375 11.71 -13.43 -5.14
C TYR A 375 10.80 -13.08 -6.30
N TRP A 376 10.42 -11.81 -6.40
CA TRP A 376 9.66 -11.26 -7.51
C TRP A 376 10.36 -10.02 -8.05
N MET A 377 10.28 -9.83 -9.36
CA MET A 377 10.80 -8.64 -10.02
C MET A 377 9.93 -8.27 -11.23
N LYS A 378 9.87 -6.98 -11.53
CA LYS A 378 9.32 -6.44 -12.78
C LYS A 378 10.45 -5.93 -13.66
N ALA A 379 10.53 -6.42 -14.89
CA ALA A 379 11.49 -5.94 -15.87
C ALA A 379 11.30 -4.45 -16.15
N GLY A 380 12.37 -3.67 -16.03
CA GLY A 380 12.36 -2.20 -16.08
C GLY A 380 12.37 -1.52 -14.71
N GLU A 381 12.13 -2.27 -13.62
CA GLU A 381 12.39 -1.82 -12.25
C GLU A 381 13.63 -2.49 -11.69
N ASN A 382 14.57 -1.69 -11.18
CA ASN A 382 15.76 -2.21 -10.51
C ASN A 382 15.47 -2.51 -9.03
N ARG A 383 14.43 -3.31 -8.77
CA ARG A 383 13.99 -3.66 -7.41
C ARG A 383 13.51 -5.11 -7.36
N ILE A 384 14.05 -5.84 -6.37
CA ILE A 384 13.67 -7.21 -6.07
C ILE A 384 12.80 -7.18 -4.80
N PHE A 385 11.66 -7.86 -4.85
CA PHE A 385 10.81 -8.07 -3.69
C PHE A 385 10.96 -9.50 -3.19
N GLU A 386 11.09 -9.66 -1.87
CA GLU A 386 10.96 -10.94 -1.19
C GLU A 386 9.50 -11.13 -0.82
N VAL A 387 8.90 -12.26 -1.22
CA VAL A 387 7.46 -12.50 -1.19
C VAL A 387 7.13 -13.88 -0.64
#